data_AF-A0A3E2YII7-F1
#
_entry.id   AF-A0A3E2YII7-F1
#
_cell.length_a   1.000
_cell.length_b   1.000
_cell.length_c   1.000
_cell.angle_alpha   90.00
_cell.angle_beta   90.00
_cell.angle_gamma   90.00
#
_symmetry.space_group_name_H-M   'P 1'
#
loop_
_entity.id
_entity.type
_entity.pdbx_description
1 polymer ?
#
loop_
_entity_poly.entity_id
_entity_poly.type
_entity_poly.pdbx_seq_one_letter_code
_entity_poly.pdbx_strand_id
1 'polypeptide(L)'
;MHTSTRTRALLGGLVLAVATVGTWWAWLGWDTEYTVDPVTDSVSGPYEVWQVVGCVLSLVVIAAVGGWTLSPWLVAPVMTVAFTVAWAWQAATSDDSGLWAVGALLVLFGMAAGTTAVSAGVRLFRRHRPAAS
;
A
#
# COMPACT_ATOMS: atom_id res chain seq x y z
N MET A 1 -12.71 -28.43 -12.53
CA MET A 1 -11.35 -27.82 -12.49
C MET A 1 -11.32 -26.29 -12.32
N HIS A 2 -12.44 -25.54 -12.44
CA HIS A 2 -12.45 -24.07 -12.26
C HIS A 2 -12.37 -23.55 -10.81
N THR A 3 -12.69 -24.39 -9.82
CA THR A 3 -12.72 -24.01 -8.41
C THR A 3 -11.32 -23.75 -7.83
N SER A 4 -10.34 -24.60 -8.15
CA SER A 4 -8.97 -24.51 -7.59
C SER A 4 -8.25 -23.20 -7.93
N THR A 5 -8.34 -22.73 -9.17
CA THR A 5 -7.71 -21.46 -9.61
C THR A 5 -8.39 -20.24 -9.00
N ARG A 6 -9.72 -20.23 -8.87
CA ARG A 6 -10.43 -19.14 -8.17
C ARG A 6 -10.09 -19.10 -6.68
N THR A 7 -10.11 -20.24 -6.00
CA THR A 7 -9.77 -20.31 -4.57
C THR A 7 -8.36 -19.79 -4.33
N ARG A 8 -7.39 -20.15 -5.18
CA ARG A 8 -6.01 -19.69 -5.06
C ARG A 8 -5.86 -18.18 -5.30
N ALA A 9 -6.63 -17.61 -6.24
CA ALA A 9 -6.66 -16.17 -6.47
C ALA A 9 -7.32 -15.41 -5.30
N LEU A 10 -8.41 -15.95 -4.73
CA LEU A 10 -9.08 -15.36 -3.58
C LEU A 10 -8.19 -15.39 -2.33
N LEU A 11 -7.55 -16.53 -2.04
CA LEU A 11 -6.59 -16.64 -0.94
C LEU A 11 -5.39 -15.72 -1.14
N GLY A 12 -4.86 -15.65 -2.36
CA GLY A 12 -3.77 -14.72 -2.70
C GLY A 12 -4.18 -13.25 -2.51
N GLY A 13 -5.39 -12.89 -2.94
CA GLY A 13 -5.95 -11.55 -2.72
C GLY A 13 -6.18 -11.25 -1.24
N LEU A 14 -6.67 -12.20 -0.46
CA LEU A 14 -6.85 -12.03 0.99
C LEU A 14 -5.52 -11.83 1.70
N VAL A 15 -4.51 -12.64 1.39
CA VAL A 15 -3.15 -12.48 1.95
C VAL A 15 -2.57 -11.13 1.58
N LEU A 16 -2.73 -10.68 0.33
CA LEU A 16 -2.30 -9.34 -0.09
C LEU A 16 -3.00 -8.23 0.69
N ALA A 17 -4.33 -8.33 0.87
CA ALA A 17 -5.09 -7.34 1.62
C ALA A 17 -4.61 -7.27 3.08
N VAL A 18 -4.48 -8.42 3.75
CA VAL A 18 -4.02 -8.50 5.14
C VAL A 18 -2.59 -7.96 5.28
N ALA A 19 -1.68 -8.33 4.38
CA ALA A 19 -0.31 -7.82 4.40
C ALA A 19 -0.24 -6.30 4.19
N THR A 20 -1.11 -5.76 3.32
CA THR A 20 -1.18 -4.32 3.03
C THR A 20 -1.69 -3.54 4.25
N VAL A 21 -2.78 -4.00 4.87
CA VAL A 21 -3.32 -3.40 6.10
C VAL A 21 -2.31 -3.51 7.25
N GLY A 22 -1.67 -4.67 7.39
CA GLY A 22 -0.63 -4.89 8.40
C GLY A 22 0.58 -3.97 8.21
N THR A 23 0.96 -3.67 6.96
CA THR A 23 2.05 -2.72 6.65
C THR A 23 1.68 -1.31 7.08
N TRP A 24 0.44 -0.87 6.80
CA TRP A 24 -0.04 0.42 7.28
C TRP A 24 0.03 0.48 8.81
N TRP A 25 -0.51 -0.53 9.49
CA TRP A 25 -0.51 -0.59 10.95
C TRP A 25 0.89 -0.62 11.54
N ALA A 26 1.84 -1.35 10.96
CA ALA A 26 3.20 -1.50 11.48
C ALA A 26 4.03 -0.21 11.40
N TRP A 27 3.75 0.65 10.42
CA TRP A 27 4.57 1.85 10.16
C TRP A 27 3.89 3.15 10.53
N LEU A 28 2.58 3.27 10.27
CA LEU A 28 1.84 4.53 10.34
C LEU A 28 0.63 4.46 11.28
N GLY A 29 0.22 3.28 11.72
CA GLY A 29 -1.01 3.12 12.50
C GLY A 29 -0.89 3.41 14.00
N TRP A 30 0.34 3.45 14.55
CA TRP A 30 0.55 3.46 16.01
C TRP A 30 1.19 4.75 16.55
N ASP A 31 1.98 5.45 15.74
CA ASP A 31 2.63 6.69 16.14
C ASP A 31 2.10 7.83 15.29
N THR A 32 1.34 8.72 15.93
CA THR A 32 0.72 9.88 15.28
C THR A 32 1.00 11.18 16.05
N GLU A 33 2.04 11.20 16.88
CA GLU A 33 2.36 12.37 17.70
C GLU A 33 3.00 13.48 16.84
N TYR A 34 2.56 14.71 17.09
CA TYR A 34 3.18 15.89 16.50
C TYR A 34 4.30 16.38 17.43
N THR A 35 5.52 16.43 16.92
CA THR A 35 6.67 17.01 17.59
C THR A 35 6.82 18.46 17.17
N VAL A 36 6.92 19.37 18.13
CA VAL A 36 7.25 20.77 17.88
C VAL A 36 8.75 20.95 18.07
N ASP A 37 9.45 21.43 17.04
CA ASP A 37 10.83 21.82 17.16
C ASP A 37 10.91 23.11 18.03
N PRO A 38 11.57 23.07 19.20
CA PRO A 38 11.62 24.19 20.13
C PRO A 38 12.50 25.36 19.65
N VAL A 39 13.28 25.19 18.57
CA VAL A 39 14.16 26.22 17.99
C VAL A 39 13.50 26.91 16.80
N THR A 40 12.78 26.15 15.98
CA THR A 40 12.18 26.65 14.73
C THR A 40 10.67 26.90 14.82
N ASP A 41 10.03 26.53 15.94
CA ASP A 41 8.56 26.47 16.09
C ASP A 41 7.88 25.64 14.99
N SER A 42 8.65 24.80 14.30
CA SER A 42 8.12 23.98 13.21
C SER A 42 7.43 22.75 13.79
N VAL A 43 6.20 22.53 13.35
CA VAL A 43 5.45 21.34 13.70
C VAL A 43 5.84 20.23 12.72
N SER A 44 6.50 19.19 13.23
CA SER A 44 6.87 17.98 12.51
C SER A 44 6.02 16.81 13.02
N GLY A 45 5.56 15.95 12.13
CA GLY A 45 4.59 14.90 12.45
C GLY A 45 3.31 15.01 11.61
N PRO A 46 2.41 14.02 11.67
CA PRO A 46 2.37 12.92 12.64
C PRO A 46 3.30 11.74 12.28
N TYR A 47 3.91 11.73 11.10
CA TYR A 47 4.79 10.64 10.65
C TYR A 47 6.21 11.11 10.42
N GLU A 48 7.16 10.31 10.90
CA GLU A 48 8.57 10.51 10.63
C GLU A 48 8.97 10.03 9.23
N VAL A 49 9.99 10.66 8.64
CA VAL A 49 10.46 10.33 7.27
C VAL A 49 10.82 8.86 7.15
N TRP A 50 11.46 8.28 8.17
CA TRP A 50 11.85 6.87 8.17
C TRP A 50 10.65 5.91 8.22
N GLN A 51 9.56 6.29 8.88
CA GLN A 51 8.32 5.50 8.92
C GLN A 51 7.67 5.45 7.54
N VAL A 52 7.60 6.60 6.86
CA VAL A 52 7.07 6.69 5.50
C VAL A 52 7.92 5.90 4.53
N VAL A 53 9.25 6.02 4.59
CA VAL A 53 10.17 5.26 3.76
C VAL A 53 10.03 3.75 4.00
N GLY A 54 9.98 3.31 5.27
CA GLY A 54 9.77 1.90 5.63
C GLY A 54 8.45 1.35 5.10
N CYS A 55 7.37 2.12 5.21
CA CYS A 55 6.06 1.78 4.68
C CYS A 55 6.09 1.61 3.16
N VAL A 56 6.63 2.59 2.43
CA VAL A 56 6.73 2.57 0.97
C VAL A 56 7.55 1.38 0.50
N LEU A 57 8.72 1.13 1.10
CA LEU A 57 9.58 -0.01 0.75
C LEU A 57 8.85 -1.35 0.97
N SER A 58 8.14 -1.48 2.08
CA SER A 58 7.35 -2.68 2.39
C SER A 58 6.25 -2.92 1.35
N LEU A 59 5.51 -1.86 0.98
CA LEU A 59 4.48 -1.93 -0.06
C LEU A 59 5.06 -2.28 -1.44
N VAL A 60 6.23 -1.74 -1.79
CA VAL A 60 6.94 -2.10 -3.03
C VAL A 60 7.29 -3.58 -3.06
N VAL A 61 7.79 -4.13 -1.94
CA VAL A 61 8.09 -5.57 -1.85
C VAL A 61 6.82 -6.41 -2.00
N ILE A 62 5.73 -6.04 -1.32
CA ILE A 62 4.44 -6.75 -1.44
C ILE A 62 3.93 -6.70 -2.88
N ALA A 63 3.94 -5.52 -3.51
CA ALA A 63 3.51 -5.36 -4.90
C ALA A 63 4.40 -6.13 -5.89
N ALA A 64 5.72 -6.17 -5.65
CA ALA A 64 6.65 -6.92 -6.49
C ALA A 64 6.44 -8.43 -6.38
N VAL A 65 6.33 -8.97 -5.16
CA VAL A 65 6.06 -10.39 -4.90
C VAL A 65 4.67 -10.77 -5.43
N GLY A 66 3.67 -9.92 -5.19
CA GLY A 66 2.32 -10.08 -5.71
C GLY A 66 2.29 -10.08 -7.25
N GLY A 67 2.94 -9.12 -7.90
CA GLY A 67 3.03 -9.05 -9.37
C GLY A 67 3.81 -10.20 -10.00
N TRP A 68 4.67 -10.87 -9.22
CA TRP A 68 5.36 -12.09 -9.64
C TRP A 68 4.49 -13.34 -9.53
N THR A 69 3.69 -13.45 -8.47
CA THR A 69 2.93 -14.67 -8.12
C THR A 69 1.49 -14.65 -8.60
N LEU A 70 0.91 -13.46 -8.77
CA LEU A 70 -0.49 -13.19 -9.09
C LEU A 70 -0.61 -12.26 -10.31
N SER A 71 -1.85 -12.03 -10.77
CA SER A 71 -2.12 -11.09 -11.85
C SER A 71 -1.98 -9.64 -11.34
N PRO A 72 -1.29 -8.73 -12.06
CA PRO A 72 -1.24 -7.31 -11.70
C PRO A 72 -2.64 -6.67 -11.58
N TRP A 73 -3.60 -7.17 -12.36
CA TRP A 73 -5.01 -6.76 -12.31
C TRP A 73 -5.74 -7.17 -11.03
N LEU A 74 -5.17 -8.08 -10.23
CA LEU A 74 -5.64 -8.39 -8.89
C LEU A 74 -4.86 -7.59 -7.85
N VAL A 75 -3.53 -7.53 -7.99
CA VAL A 75 -2.63 -6.89 -7.01
C VAL A 75 -2.93 -5.41 -6.84
N ALA A 76 -2.99 -4.67 -7.96
CA ALA A 76 -3.18 -3.21 -7.94
C ALA A 76 -4.49 -2.80 -7.25
N PRO A 77 -5.69 -3.31 -7.62
CA PRO A 77 -6.92 -2.90 -6.95
C PRO A 77 -6.99 -3.37 -5.50
N VAL A 78 -6.52 -4.59 -5.19
CA VAL A 78 -6.57 -5.12 -3.81
C VAL A 78 -5.71 -4.27 -2.87
N MET A 79 -4.46 -4.01 -3.23
CA MET A 79 -3.56 -3.21 -2.39
C MET A 79 -4.04 -1.77 -2.27
N THR A 80 -4.53 -1.19 -3.36
CA THR A 80 -5.05 0.19 -3.38
C THR A 80 -6.23 0.33 -2.43
N VAL A 81 -7.24 -0.54 -2.54
CA VAL A 81 -8.43 -0.50 -1.68
C VAL A 81 -8.05 -0.79 -0.24
N ALA A 82 -7.26 -1.83 0.02
CA ALA A 82 -6.90 -2.23 1.38
C ALA A 82 -6.15 -1.12 2.14
N PHE A 83 -5.16 -0.50 1.51
CA PHE A 83 -4.40 0.59 2.12
C PHE A 83 -5.25 1.85 2.32
N THR A 84 -6.02 2.23 1.30
CA THR A 84 -6.87 3.43 1.36
C THR A 84 -7.92 3.30 2.46
N VAL A 85 -8.55 2.13 2.60
CA VAL A 85 -9.55 1.89 3.65
C VAL A 85 -8.91 1.93 5.04
N ALA A 86 -7.74 1.30 5.23
CA ALA A 86 -7.05 1.32 6.53
C ALA A 86 -6.69 2.76 6.95
N TRP A 87 -6.13 3.54 6.02
CA TRP A 87 -5.79 4.94 6.25
C TRP A 87 -7.03 5.81 6.49
N ALA A 88 -8.06 5.66 5.66
CA ALA A 88 -9.27 6.48 5.73
C ALA A 88 -10.06 6.22 7.01
N TRP A 89 -10.06 4.98 7.51
CA TRP A 89 -10.68 4.65 8.79
C TRP A 89 -10.06 5.46 9.93
N GLN A 90 -8.73 5.47 10.05
CA GLN A 90 -8.02 6.22 11.08
C GLN A 90 -8.22 7.73 10.92
N ALA A 91 -8.17 8.23 9.68
CA ALA A 91 -8.36 9.66 9.41
C ALA A 91 -9.80 10.10 9.75
N ALA A 92 -10.80 9.32 9.37
CA ALA A 92 -12.21 9.62 9.67
C ALA A 92 -12.52 9.60 11.18
N THR A 93 -11.81 8.82 11.98
CA THR A 93 -11.99 8.80 13.45
C THR A 93 -11.24 9.92 14.17
N SER A 94 -10.32 10.61 13.49
CA SER A 94 -9.43 11.60 14.11
C SER A 94 -9.66 13.03 13.60
N ASP A 95 -10.34 13.20 12.47
CA ASP A 95 -10.55 14.49 11.80
C ASP A 95 -12.04 14.82 11.63
N ASP A 96 -12.51 15.83 12.36
CA ASP A 96 -13.89 16.34 12.29
C ASP A 96 -14.13 17.30 11.12
N SER A 97 -13.08 17.75 10.41
CA SER A 97 -13.20 18.77 9.35
C SER A 97 -13.71 18.22 8.00
N GLY A 98 -13.64 16.90 7.80
CA GLY A 98 -13.96 16.24 6.53
C GLY A 98 -12.83 16.27 5.49
N LEU A 99 -11.68 16.89 5.80
CA LEU A 99 -10.50 16.91 4.90
C LEU A 99 -9.94 15.50 4.65
N TRP A 100 -10.19 14.57 5.58
CA TRP A 100 -9.89 13.15 5.40
C TRP A 100 -10.40 12.57 4.08
N ALA A 101 -11.54 13.04 3.55
CA ALA A 101 -12.09 12.53 2.29
C ALA A 101 -11.21 12.91 1.07
N VAL A 102 -10.65 14.12 1.05
CA VAL A 102 -9.72 14.56 0.01
C VAL A 102 -8.40 13.79 0.12
N GLY A 103 -7.91 13.62 1.35
CA GLY A 103 -6.74 12.78 1.60
C GLY A 103 -6.94 11.34 1.12
N ALA A 104 -8.14 10.77 1.34
CA ALA A 104 -8.46 9.42 0.88
C ALA A 104 -8.40 9.31 -0.65
N LEU A 105 -8.86 10.32 -1.39
CA LEU A 105 -8.75 10.36 -2.84
C LEU A 105 -7.28 10.43 -3.30
N LEU A 106 -6.46 11.27 -2.66
CA LEU A 106 -5.04 11.38 -2.99
C LEU A 106 -4.31 10.05 -2.72
N VAL A 107 -4.57 9.42 -1.58
CA VAL A 107 -4.02 8.09 -1.24
C VAL A 107 -4.47 7.04 -2.24
N LEU A 108 -5.75 7.05 -2.62
CA LEU A 108 -6.31 6.13 -3.61
C LEU A 108 -5.56 6.23 -4.94
N PHE A 109 -5.41 7.44 -5.49
CA PHE A 109 -4.72 7.64 -6.77
C PHE A 109 -3.21 7.35 -6.67
N GLY A 110 -2.56 7.76 -5.58
CA GLY A 110 -1.14 7.47 -5.35
C GLY A 110 -0.86 5.98 -5.27
N MET A 111 -1.67 5.23 -4.51
CA MET A 111 -1.56 3.78 -4.41
C MET A 111 -1.89 3.08 -5.73
N ALA A 112 -2.94 3.51 -6.44
CA ALA A 112 -3.29 2.96 -7.73
C ALA A 112 -2.14 3.09 -8.73
N ALA A 113 -1.54 4.28 -8.82
CA ALA A 113 -0.41 4.54 -9.70
C ALA A 113 0.82 3.73 -9.30
N GLY A 114 1.22 3.77 -8.02
CA GLY A 114 2.41 3.09 -7.51
C GLY A 114 2.34 1.57 -7.64
N THR A 115 1.25 0.97 -7.17
CA THR A 115 1.07 -0.50 -7.20
C THR A 115 0.97 -1.02 -8.64
N THR A 116 0.30 -0.28 -9.53
CA THR A 116 0.23 -0.63 -10.96
C THR A 116 1.60 -0.55 -11.61
N ALA A 117 2.35 0.53 -11.39
CA ALA A 117 3.68 0.71 -11.97
C ALA A 117 4.64 -0.41 -11.56
N VAL A 118 4.70 -0.73 -10.25
CA VAL A 118 5.56 -1.81 -9.73
C VAL A 118 5.14 -3.17 -10.28
N SER A 119 3.85 -3.50 -10.20
CA SER A 119 3.33 -4.81 -10.63
C SER A 119 3.48 -5.03 -12.14
N ALA A 120 3.19 -3.99 -12.94
CA ALA A 120 3.36 -4.03 -14.40
C ALA A 120 4.83 -4.11 -14.79
N GLY A 121 5.70 -3.33 -14.13
CA GLY A 121 7.15 -3.37 -14.33
C GLY A 121 7.71 -4.77 -14.09
N VAL A 122 7.40 -5.39 -12.94
CA VAL A 122 7.83 -6.76 -12.62
C VAL A 122 7.35 -7.77 -13.67
N ARG A 123 6.10 -7.65 -14.14
CA ARG A 123 5.56 -8.53 -15.18
C ARG A 123 6.27 -8.35 -16.52
N LEU A 124 6.63 -7.12 -16.88
CA LEU A 124 7.38 -6.82 -18.10
C LEU A 124 8.80 -7.40 -18.03
N PHE A 125 9.50 -7.22 -16.91
CA PHE A 125 10.82 -7.82 -16.68
C PHE A 125 10.82 -9.35 -16.79
N ARG A 126 9.75 -10.01 -16.32
CA ARG A 126 9.60 -11.46 -16.49
C ARG A 126 9.45 -11.88 -17.96
N ARG A 127 8.74 -11.10 -18.78
CA ARG A 127 8.58 -11.38 -20.22
C ARG A 127 9.90 -11.21 -20.99
N HIS A 128 10.81 -10.39 -20.49
CA HIS A 128 12.11 -10.11 -21.10
C HIS A 128 13.26 -10.98 -20.59
N ARG A 129 13.01 -12.00 -19.75
CA ARG A 129 14.01 -13.04 -19.51
C ARG A 129 13.92 -14.09 -20.62
N PRO A 130 14.75 -14.05 -21.68
CA PRO A 130 14.89 -15.20 -22.56
C PRO A 130 15.32 -16.41 -21.73
N ALA A 131 14.70 -17.56 -22.00
CA ALA A 131 15.15 -18.82 -21.42
C ALA A 131 16.65 -18.95 -21.69
N ALA A 132 17.45 -18.98 -20.64
CA ALA A 132 18.86 -19.35 -20.76
C ALA A 132 18.87 -20.76 -21.37
N SER A 133 19.34 -20.83 -22.62
CA SER A 133 19.59 -22.03 -23.41
C SER A 133 20.68 -22.89 -22.81
#